data_AF-A0A955SCI1-F1
#
_entry.id   AF-A0A955SCI1-F1
#
_cell.length_a   1.000
_cell.length_b   1.000
_cell.length_c   1.000
_cell.angle_alpha   90.00
_cell.angle_beta   90.00
_cell.angle_gamma   90.00
#
_symmetry.space_group_name_H-M   'P 1'
#
loop_
_entity.id
_entity.type
_entity.pdbx_description
1 polymer ?
#
loop_
_entity_poly.entity_id
_entity_poly.type
_entity_poly.pdbx_seq_one_letter_code
_entity_poly.pdbx_strand_id
1 'polypeptide(L)'
;NREQIHEGMELVDRAMVGDTVGVYTLQAAISATHAEAPSTEETDWDRIVGLYDLLLTGDPSPVVELNRAVAVAMREGPEAGLVLVEEILDRGELAEYRLAHAARADLCRRLGRADEAISAYEKAIALTKQGPEHRFLQKRLEELS
;
A
#
# COMPACT_ATOMS: atom_id res chain seq x y z
N ASN A 1 8.76 14.46 20.56
CA ASN A 1 8.15 13.61 19.51
C ASN A 1 6.69 13.94 19.23
N ARG A 2 5.76 13.93 20.19
CA ARG A 2 4.35 14.34 19.94
C ARG A 2 4.20 15.81 19.52
N GLU A 3 4.96 16.73 20.13
CA GLU A 3 4.91 18.16 19.77
C GLU A 3 5.43 18.44 18.35
N GLN A 4 6.46 17.72 17.90
CA GLN A 4 7.01 17.85 16.54
C GLN A 4 6.07 17.28 15.48
N ILE A 5 5.28 16.26 15.83
CA ILE A 5 4.23 15.73 14.95
C ILE A 5 3.06 16.73 14.86
N HIS A 6 2.65 17.33 15.98
CA HIS A 6 1.58 18.34 15.99
C HIS A 6 1.96 19.61 15.21
N GLU A 7 3.19 20.11 15.38
CA GLU A 7 3.73 21.23 14.60
C GLU A 7 3.79 20.89 13.10
N GLY A 8 4.15 19.65 12.75
CA GLY A 8 4.09 19.15 11.38
C GLY A 8 2.66 19.15 10.80
N MET A 9 1.66 18.78 11.61
CA MET A 9 0.24 18.78 11.21
C MET A 9 -0.30 20.20 10.99
N GLU A 10 0.03 21.15 11.87
CA GLU A 10 -0.35 22.56 11.68
C GLU A 10 0.28 23.16 10.41
N LEU A 11 1.50 22.73 10.05
CA LEU A 11 2.16 23.13 8.82
C LEU A 11 1.51 22.49 7.58
N VAL A 12 1.05 21.25 7.67
CA VAL A 12 0.29 20.57 6.60
C VAL A 12 -1.08 21.21 6.41
N ASP A 13 -1.83 21.46 7.48
CA ASP A 13 -3.15 22.12 7.42
C ASP A 13 -3.04 23.55 6.84
N ARG A 14 -1.95 24.26 7.15
CA ARG A 14 -1.66 25.57 6.54
C ARG A 14 -1.24 25.48 5.07
N ALA A 15 -0.58 24.40 4.66
CA ALA A 15 -0.20 24.18 3.26
C ALA A 15 -1.40 23.84 2.37
N MET A 16 -2.51 23.36 2.95
CA MET A 16 -3.78 23.09 2.26
C MET A 16 -4.57 24.35 1.87
N VAL A 17 -4.08 25.56 2.20
CA VAL A 17 -4.75 26.85 1.90
C VAL A 17 -4.29 27.45 0.55
N GLY A 18 -3.37 26.82 -0.17
CA GLY A 18 -2.91 27.24 -1.51
C GLY A 18 -3.43 26.34 -2.64
N ASP A 19 -3.73 26.93 -3.81
CA ASP A 19 -4.42 26.33 -4.97
C ASP A 19 -3.73 25.12 -5.66
N THR A 20 -2.77 24.46 -5.03
CA THR A 20 -2.28 23.15 -5.47
C THR A 20 -1.67 22.41 -4.28
N VAL A 21 -2.38 21.39 -3.79
CA VAL A 21 -1.79 20.47 -2.81
C VAL A 21 -0.68 19.70 -3.52
N GLY A 22 0.58 20.00 -3.17
CA GLY A 22 1.74 19.35 -3.79
C GLY A 22 1.82 17.85 -3.46
N VAL A 23 2.41 17.06 -4.36
CA VAL A 23 2.68 15.61 -4.17
C VAL A 23 3.30 15.32 -2.80
N TYR A 24 4.28 16.12 -2.38
CA TYR A 24 4.93 15.96 -1.08
C TYR A 24 3.99 16.23 0.10
N THR A 25 3.05 17.16 -0.02
CA THR A 25 2.04 17.43 1.00
C THR A 25 1.08 16.25 1.15
N LEU A 26 0.66 15.64 0.04
CA LEU A 26 -0.18 14.43 0.08
C LEU A 26 0.57 13.23 0.68
N GLN A 27 1.82 13.02 0.29
CA GLN A 27 2.66 11.97 0.87
C GLN A 27 2.92 12.17 2.37
N ALA A 28 3.12 13.43 2.80
CA ALA A 28 3.24 13.78 4.21
C ALA A 28 1.94 13.49 4.96
N ALA A 29 0.77 13.83 4.39
CA ALA A 29 -0.52 13.54 4.98
C ALA A 29 -0.80 12.03 5.10
N ILE A 30 -0.42 11.22 4.10
CA ILE A 30 -0.51 9.76 4.17
C ILE A 30 0.36 9.23 5.32
N SER A 31 1.60 9.71 5.42
CA SER A 31 2.54 9.31 6.46
C SER A 31 2.07 9.72 7.86
N ALA A 32 1.53 10.94 8.01
CA ALA A 32 0.97 11.43 9.26
C ALA A 32 -0.25 10.61 9.70
N THR A 33 -1.14 10.28 8.76
CA THR A 33 -2.32 9.44 9.03
C THR A 33 -1.92 8.07 9.57
N HIS A 34 -0.86 7.45 9.02
CA HIS A 34 -0.30 6.22 9.58
C HIS A 34 0.34 6.42 10.96
N ALA A 35 1.06 7.52 11.18
CA ALA A 35 1.78 7.76 12.43
C ALA A 35 0.87 8.12 13.62
N GLU A 36 -0.32 8.66 13.35
CA GLU A 36 -1.33 9.01 14.36
C GLU A 36 -2.10 7.79 14.86
N ALA A 37 -2.18 6.74 14.06
CA ALA A 37 -2.92 5.53 14.38
C ALA A 37 -2.18 4.70 15.45
N PRO A 38 -2.85 4.26 16.53
CA PRO A 38 -2.21 3.39 17.53
C PRO A 38 -1.90 1.99 16.99
N SER A 39 -2.58 1.57 15.91
CA SER A 39 -2.38 0.32 15.20
C SER A 39 -2.77 0.47 13.72
N THR A 40 -2.36 -0.50 12.90
CA THR A 40 -2.75 -0.58 11.48
C THR A 40 -4.26 -0.70 11.34
N GLU A 41 -4.90 -1.46 12.23
CA GLU A 41 -6.35 -1.69 12.25
C GLU A 41 -7.14 -0.42 12.61
N GLU A 42 -6.55 0.47 13.41
CA GLU A 42 -7.14 1.75 13.83
C GLU A 42 -6.73 2.93 12.93
N THR A 43 -6.03 2.66 11.82
CA THR A 43 -5.68 3.69 10.85
C THR A 43 -6.93 4.17 10.11
N ASP A 44 -7.03 5.49 9.87
CA ASP A 44 -8.10 6.09 9.06
C ASP A 44 -7.88 5.77 7.57
N TRP A 45 -8.32 4.56 7.17
CA TRP A 45 -8.19 4.07 5.81
C TRP A 45 -9.05 4.83 4.81
N ASP A 46 -10.17 5.42 5.24
CA ASP A 46 -10.99 6.30 4.40
C ASP A 46 -10.18 7.53 3.96
N ARG A 47 -9.51 8.17 4.92
CA ARG A 47 -8.61 9.29 4.65
C ARG A 47 -7.44 8.88 3.76
N ILE A 48 -6.82 7.73 4.00
CA ILE A 48 -5.69 7.26 3.17
C ILE A 48 -6.12 7.04 1.72
N VAL A 49 -7.26 6.39 1.48
CA VAL A 49 -7.75 6.19 0.10
C VAL A 49 -8.02 7.53 -0.57
N GLY A 50 -8.68 8.48 0.11
CA GLY A 50 -8.93 9.81 -0.43
C GLY A 50 -7.65 10.59 -0.75
N LEU A 51 -6.60 10.45 0.06
CA LEU A 51 -5.29 11.06 -0.22
C LEU A 51 -4.62 10.44 -1.44
N TYR A 52 -4.75 9.13 -1.64
CA TYR A 52 -4.28 8.48 -2.86
C TYR A 52 -5.11 8.86 -4.11
N ASP A 53 -6.42 9.04 -3.97
CA ASP A 53 -7.28 9.55 -5.07
C ASP A 53 -6.81 10.95 -5.53
N LEU A 54 -6.51 11.84 -4.58
CA LEU A 54 -5.95 13.16 -4.87
C LEU A 54 -4.56 13.04 -5.52
N LEU A 55 -3.72 12.14 -5.02
CA LEU A 55 -2.38 11.94 -5.55
C LEU A 55 -2.41 11.44 -7.00
N LEU A 56 -3.32 10.52 -7.34
CA LEU A 56 -3.51 10.04 -8.71
C LEU A 56 -3.96 11.14 -9.67
N THR A 57 -4.65 12.17 -9.18
CA THR A 57 -5.08 13.30 -10.01
C THR A 57 -3.89 14.19 -10.42
N GLY A 58 -2.89 14.35 -9.53
CA GLY A 58 -1.73 15.22 -9.75
C GLY A 58 -0.48 14.50 -10.29
N ASP A 59 -0.29 13.23 -9.94
CA ASP A 59 0.90 12.42 -10.28
C ASP A 59 0.50 10.94 -10.48
N PRO A 60 -0.18 10.61 -11.59
CA PRO A 60 -0.61 9.25 -11.87
C PRO A 60 0.59 8.35 -12.11
N SER A 61 0.69 7.26 -11.35
CA SER A 61 1.66 6.20 -11.62
C SER A 61 1.15 4.84 -11.13
N PRO A 62 1.60 3.73 -11.76
CA PRO A 62 1.20 2.38 -11.35
C PRO A 62 1.52 2.07 -9.88
N VAL A 63 2.59 2.65 -9.35
CA VAL A 63 2.97 2.47 -7.94
C VAL A 63 1.99 3.17 -7.01
N VAL A 64 1.51 4.37 -7.38
CA VAL A 64 0.47 5.07 -6.61
C VAL A 64 -0.85 4.29 -6.68
N GLU A 65 -1.21 3.76 -7.85
CA GLU A 65 -2.38 2.90 -8.00
C GLU A 65 -2.30 1.63 -7.14
N LEU A 66 -1.13 0.98 -7.11
CA LEU A 66 -0.91 -0.20 -6.27
C LEU A 66 -1.06 0.13 -4.78
N ASN A 67 -0.45 1.23 -4.32
CA ASN A 67 -0.56 1.64 -2.93
C ASN A 67 -2.01 1.97 -2.55
N ARG A 68 -2.76 2.60 -3.46
CA ARG A 68 -4.19 2.83 -3.30
C ARG A 68 -4.97 1.53 -3.19
N ALA A 69 -4.67 0.54 -4.04
CA ALA A 69 -5.32 -0.77 -4.00
C ALA A 69 -5.11 -1.47 -2.65
N VAL A 70 -3.91 -1.36 -2.07
CA VAL A 70 -3.64 -1.85 -0.71
C VAL A 70 -4.47 -1.09 0.33
N ALA A 71 -4.58 0.24 0.24
CA ALA A 71 -5.42 1.02 1.14
C ALA A 71 -6.91 0.63 1.05
N VAL A 72 -7.43 0.39 -0.17
CA VAL A 72 -8.78 -0.15 -0.39
C VAL A 72 -8.93 -1.53 0.26
N ALA A 73 -7.91 -2.38 0.18
CA ALA A 73 -7.93 -3.70 0.83
C ALA A 73 -8.07 -3.62 2.36
N MET A 74 -7.54 -2.55 2.95
CA MET A 74 -7.61 -2.30 4.40
C MET A 74 -8.94 -1.67 4.81
N ARG A 75 -9.52 -0.83 3.95
CA ARG A 75 -10.85 -0.22 4.16
C ARG A 75 -11.98 -1.21 3.96
N GLU A 76 -12.02 -1.86 2.80
CA GLU A 76 -13.17 -2.62 2.30
C GLU A 76 -12.99 -4.14 2.43
N GLY A 77 -11.77 -4.57 2.72
CA GLY A 77 -11.40 -5.97 2.86
C GLY A 77 -10.58 -6.51 1.70
N PRO A 78 -9.97 -7.70 1.89
CA PRO A 78 -8.91 -8.19 1.00
C PRO A 78 -9.38 -8.47 -0.43
N GLU A 79 -10.64 -8.83 -0.64
CA GLU A 79 -11.21 -9.08 -1.98
C GLU A 79 -11.21 -7.80 -2.84
N ALA A 80 -11.66 -6.67 -2.27
CA ALA A 80 -11.73 -5.39 -2.98
C ALA A 80 -10.34 -4.90 -3.41
N GLY A 81 -9.34 -5.08 -2.54
CA GLY A 81 -7.96 -4.79 -2.88
C GLY A 81 -7.39 -5.73 -3.94
N LEU A 82 -7.69 -7.03 -3.84
CA LEU A 82 -7.15 -8.04 -4.75
C LEU A 82 -7.58 -7.78 -6.20
N VAL A 83 -8.86 -7.45 -6.42
CA VAL A 83 -9.37 -7.10 -7.76
C VAL A 83 -8.54 -5.98 -8.38
N LEU A 84 -8.29 -4.90 -7.63
CA LEU A 84 -7.50 -3.76 -8.12
C LEU A 84 -6.03 -4.14 -8.37
N VAL A 85 -5.42 -4.93 -7.49
CA VAL A 85 -4.04 -5.41 -7.67
C VAL A 85 -3.91 -6.27 -8.92
N GLU A 86 -4.87 -7.15 -9.19
CA GLU A 86 -4.88 -8.00 -10.38
C GLU A 86 -5.06 -7.17 -11.66
N GLU A 87 -5.98 -6.21 -11.68
CA GLU A 87 -6.13 -5.27 -12.79
C GLU A 87 -4.83 -4.49 -13.10
N ILE A 88 -4.09 -4.08 -12.06
CA ILE A 88 -2.80 -3.39 -12.23
C ILE A 88 -1.73 -4.34 -12.79
N LEU A 89 -1.67 -5.58 -12.31
CA LEU A 89 -0.73 -6.59 -12.78
C LEU A 89 -1.01 -6.99 -14.24
N ASP A 90 -2.28 -7.10 -14.62
CA ASP A 90 -2.71 -7.46 -15.98
C ASP A 90 -2.29 -6.42 -17.04
N ARG A 91 -2.12 -5.15 -16.65
CA ARG A 91 -1.55 -4.12 -17.54
C ARG A 91 -0.05 -4.29 -17.80
N GLY A 92 0.64 -5.07 -16.96
CA GLY A 92 2.04 -5.43 -17.15
C GLY A 92 3.09 -4.40 -16.70
N GLU A 93 2.68 -3.16 -16.38
CA GLU A 93 3.60 -2.09 -15.93
C GLU A 93 4.35 -2.45 -14.63
N LEU A 94 3.73 -3.28 -13.78
CA LEU A 94 4.29 -3.78 -12.53
C LEU A 94 4.64 -5.28 -12.57
N ALA A 95 4.74 -5.88 -13.75
CA ALA A 95 4.99 -7.32 -13.90
C ALA A 95 6.27 -7.81 -13.19
N GLU A 96 7.31 -6.99 -13.18
CA GLU A 96 8.59 -7.28 -12.51
C GLU A 96 8.75 -6.51 -11.18
N TYR A 97 7.65 -5.91 -10.68
CA TYR A 97 7.65 -5.17 -9.43
C TYR A 97 7.29 -6.09 -8.27
N ARG A 98 8.30 -6.51 -7.50
CA ARG A 98 8.15 -7.44 -6.37
C ARG A 98 7.04 -7.09 -5.37
N LEU A 99 6.80 -5.80 -5.10
CA LEU A 99 5.79 -5.38 -4.11
C LEU A 99 4.36 -5.60 -4.61
N ALA A 100 4.12 -5.56 -5.93
CA ALA A 100 2.81 -5.91 -6.49
C ALA A 100 2.49 -7.39 -6.24
N HIS A 101 3.47 -8.27 -6.49
CA HIS A 101 3.33 -9.71 -6.24
C HIS A 101 3.22 -10.04 -4.74
N ALA A 102 3.97 -9.34 -3.88
CA ALA A 102 3.86 -9.50 -2.44
C ALA A 102 2.47 -9.07 -1.89
N ALA A 103 1.92 -7.97 -2.42
CA ALA A 103 0.56 -7.53 -2.08
C ALA A 103 -0.49 -8.55 -2.53
N ARG A 104 -0.41 -9.02 -3.79
CA ARG A 104 -1.29 -10.08 -4.30
C ARG A 104 -1.23 -11.33 -3.42
N ALA A 105 -0.02 -11.78 -3.07
CA ALA A 105 0.19 -12.96 -2.24
C ALA A 105 -0.46 -12.84 -0.85
N ASP A 106 -0.26 -11.71 -0.17
CA ASP A 106 -0.86 -11.48 1.15
C ASP A 106 -2.39 -11.44 1.10
N LEU A 107 -2.97 -10.81 0.07
CA LEU A 107 -4.42 -10.73 -0.11
C LEU A 107 -5.04 -12.10 -0.41
N CYS A 108 -4.46 -12.88 -1.34
CA CYS A 108 -4.88 -14.26 -1.60
C CYS A 108 -4.79 -15.11 -0.32
N ARG A 109 -3.71 -14.96 0.45
CA ARG A 109 -3.53 -15.66 1.73
C ARG A 109 -4.63 -15.32 2.74
N ARG A 110 -4.95 -14.03 2.90
CA ARG A 110 -6.03 -13.56 3.79
C ARG A 110 -7.42 -14.05 3.37
N LEU A 111 -7.61 -14.33 2.08
CA LEU A 111 -8.83 -14.91 1.52
C LEU A 111 -8.87 -16.44 1.56
N GLY A 112 -7.80 -17.11 2.03
CA GLY A 112 -7.70 -18.57 2.03
C GLY A 112 -7.45 -19.19 0.64
N ARG A 113 -7.06 -18.38 -0.36
CA ARG A 113 -6.73 -18.82 -1.73
C ARG A 113 -5.27 -19.28 -1.78
N ALA A 114 -5.00 -20.46 -1.23
CA ALA A 114 -3.64 -20.94 -0.98
C ALA A 114 -2.79 -21.05 -2.27
N ASP A 115 -3.32 -21.67 -3.33
CA ASP A 115 -2.58 -21.86 -4.59
C ASP A 115 -2.18 -20.52 -5.24
N GLU A 116 -3.09 -19.55 -5.25
CA GLU A 116 -2.83 -18.21 -5.77
C GLU A 116 -1.80 -17.46 -4.93
N ALA A 117 -1.88 -17.60 -3.60
CA ALA A 117 -0.94 -16.99 -2.67
C ALA A 117 0.47 -17.58 -2.83
N ILE A 118 0.58 -18.90 -2.96
CA ILE A 118 1.84 -19.62 -3.21
C ILE A 118 2.49 -19.08 -4.49
N SER A 119 1.76 -19.09 -5.61
CA SER A 119 2.28 -18.62 -6.89
C SER A 119 2.76 -17.16 -6.84
N ALA A 120 2.00 -16.29 -6.17
CA ALA A 120 2.38 -14.90 -6.01
C ALA A 120 3.60 -14.71 -5.09
N TYR A 121 3.71 -15.45 -3.99
CA TYR A 121 4.89 -15.42 -3.12
C TYR A 121 6.14 -15.90 -3.86
N GLU A 122 6.06 -16.98 -4.63
CA GLU A 122 7.18 -17.47 -5.45
C GLU A 122 7.68 -16.41 -6.43
N LYS A 123 6.77 -15.73 -7.13
CA LYS A 123 7.13 -14.63 -8.05
C LYS A 123 7.73 -13.45 -7.29
N ALA A 124 7.17 -13.06 -6.14
CA ALA A 124 7.73 -12.00 -5.30
C ALA A 124 9.15 -12.32 -4.80
N ILE A 125 9.38 -13.57 -4.37
CA ILE A 125 10.69 -14.07 -3.93
C ILE A 125 11.69 -14.03 -5.09
N ALA A 126 11.32 -14.51 -6.27
CA ALA A 126 12.18 -14.51 -7.46
C ALA A 126 12.66 -13.10 -7.86
N LEU A 127 11.82 -12.08 -7.63
CA LEU A 127 12.12 -10.68 -7.90
C LEU A 127 12.85 -9.95 -6.75
N THR A 128 13.00 -10.59 -5.59
CA THR A 128 13.58 -10.00 -4.39
C THR A 128 15.04 -10.43 -4.23
N LYS A 129 15.94 -9.48 -4.01
CA LYS A 129 17.34 -9.79 -3.69
C LYS A 129 17.44 -10.45 -2.31
N GLN A 130 18.43 -11.32 -2.12
CA GLN A 130 18.71 -11.96 -0.83
C GLN A 130 18.76 -10.93 0.32
N GLY A 131 18.07 -11.20 1.43
CA GLY A 131 17.97 -10.25 2.53
C GLY A 131 16.82 -10.52 3.51
N PRO A 132 16.57 -9.60 4.47
CA PRO A 132 15.48 -9.73 5.45
C PRO A 132 14.11 -9.90 4.81
N GLU A 133 13.85 -9.15 3.74
CA GLU A 133 12.59 -9.22 3.00
C GLU A 133 12.40 -10.57 2.30
N HIS A 134 13.44 -11.09 1.64
CA HIS A 134 13.40 -12.43 1.04
C HIS A 134 13.08 -13.50 2.09
N ARG A 135 13.73 -13.45 3.26
CA ARG A 135 13.44 -14.39 4.37
C ARG A 135 12.02 -14.25 4.90
N PHE A 136 11.51 -13.03 4.98
CA PHE A 136 10.12 -12.78 5.38
C PHE A 136 9.14 -13.42 4.40
N LEU A 137 9.34 -13.22 3.10
CA LEU A 137 8.47 -13.81 2.08
C LEU A 137 8.55 -15.35 2.06
N GLN A 138 9.75 -15.92 2.23
CA GLN A 138 9.93 -17.37 2.36
C GLN A 138 9.16 -17.93 3.56
N LYS A 139 9.25 -17.27 4.72
CA LYS A 139 8.49 -17.70 5.90
C LYS A 139 6.99 -17.69 5.65
N ARG A 140 6.46 -16.67 4.96
CA ARG A 140 5.03 -16.60 4.59
C ARG A 140 4.62 -17.71 3.63
N LEU A 141 5.49 -18.08 2.70
CA LEU A 141 5.26 -19.21 1.79
C LEU A 141 5.24 -20.55 2.55
N GLU A 142 6.16 -20.75 3.50
CA GLU A 142 6.21 -21.95 4.34
C GLU A 142 4.96 -22.11 5.22
N GLU A 143 4.33 -21.01 5.64
CA GLU A 143 3.08 -21.03 6.41
C GLU A 143 1.85 -21.54 5.60
N LEU A 144 1.99 -21.70 4.28
CA LEU A 144 0.91 -22.12 3.36
C LEU A 144 1.07 -23.54 2.82
N SER A 145 2.21 -24.19 3.09
CA SER A 145 2.51 -25.58 2.71
C SER A 145 2.07 -26.57 3.78
#